data_AF-A0AAW9RKZ3-F1
#
_entry.id   AF-A0AAW9RKZ3-F1
#
_cell.length_a   1.000
_cell.length_b   1.000
_cell.length_c   1.000
_cell.angle_alpha   90.00
_cell.angle_beta   90.00
_cell.angle_gamma   90.00
#
_symmetry.space_group_name_H-M   'P 1'
#
loop_
_entity.id
_entity.type
_entity.pdbx_description
1 polymer ?
#
loop_
_entity_poly.entity_id
_entity_poly.type
_entity_poly.pdbx_seq_one_letter_code
_entity_poly.pdbx_strand_id
1 'polypeptide(L)'
;MNTGRPERLTASGVGALVLISAGPLIWVAQFAVAYAVTTFACAVLLAPWWADFAVAAATTAAAAMLAVHLLLAARIAPLLGVPTETAVKTGLVRTARLATLIAMVAVLWTGSSIVFVAACTQGR
;
A
#
# COMPACT_ATOMS: atom_id res chain seq x y z
N MET A 1 8.35 44.19 -2.71
CA MET A 1 7.75 43.28 -1.69
C MET A 1 6.83 42.33 -2.42
N ASN A 2 7.17 41.04 -2.47
CA ASN A 2 6.49 40.02 -3.26
C ASN A 2 5.80 39.04 -2.29
N THR A 3 4.62 39.41 -1.80
CA THR A 3 3.83 38.67 -0.79
C THR A 3 2.92 37.62 -1.44
N GLY A 4 3.49 36.78 -2.31
CA GLY A 4 2.73 35.76 -3.04
C GLY A 4 3.31 34.36 -2.89
N ARG A 5 2.68 33.54 -2.02
CA ARG A 5 2.35 32.09 -2.19
C ARG A 5 2.52 31.24 -0.92
N PRO A 6 1.61 31.34 0.06
CA PRO A 6 1.36 30.22 0.96
C PRO A 6 0.69 29.02 0.25
N GLU A 7 -0.05 29.25 -0.85
CA GLU A 7 -0.83 28.20 -1.54
C GLU A 7 -0.01 27.16 -2.34
N ARG A 8 1.24 27.45 -2.74
CA ARG A 8 2.06 26.46 -3.48
C ARG A 8 2.71 25.43 -2.57
N LEU A 9 2.93 25.78 -1.31
CA LEU A 9 3.52 24.87 -0.32
C LEU A 9 2.52 23.77 0.07
N THR A 10 1.23 24.10 0.20
CA THR A 10 0.19 23.13 0.56
C THR A 10 -0.12 22.15 -0.58
N ALA A 11 -0.26 22.63 -1.82
CA ALA A 11 -0.48 21.76 -2.98
C ALA A 11 0.70 20.80 -3.23
N SER A 12 1.94 21.29 -3.09
CA SER A 12 3.16 20.48 -3.18
C SER A 12 3.29 19.47 -2.04
N GLY A 13 2.82 19.80 -0.84
CA GLY A 13 2.89 18.93 0.34
C GLY A 13 1.92 17.75 0.25
N VAL A 14 0.68 17.99 -0.20
CA VAL A 14 -0.33 16.94 -0.35
C VAL A 14 0.10 15.91 -1.39
N GLY A 15 0.61 16.33 -2.55
CA GLY A 15 1.10 15.42 -3.58
C GLY A 15 2.26 14.55 -3.10
N ALA A 16 3.16 15.11 -2.30
CA ALA A 16 4.25 14.39 -1.68
C ALA A 16 3.75 13.36 -0.66
N LEU A 17 2.77 13.74 0.16
CA LEU A 17 2.16 12.85 1.13
C LEU A 17 1.49 11.65 0.44
N VAL A 18 0.70 11.92 -0.61
CA VAL A 18 0.01 10.89 -1.41
C VAL A 18 1.02 9.94 -2.06
N LEU A 19 2.12 10.46 -2.61
CA LEU A 19 3.14 9.63 -3.24
C LEU A 19 3.80 8.66 -2.26
N ILE A 20 4.11 9.12 -1.04
CA ILE A 20 4.74 8.32 0.01
C ILE A 20 3.74 7.34 0.63
N SER A 21 2.51 7.78 0.88
CA SER A 21 1.49 7.00 1.58
C SER A 21 0.81 5.94 0.71
N ALA A 22 0.89 6.05 -0.62
CA ALA A 22 0.29 5.09 -1.54
C ALA A 22 0.69 3.63 -1.24
N GLY A 23 1.97 3.36 -1.00
CA GLY A 23 2.46 2.02 -0.65
C GLY A 23 1.82 1.48 0.64
N PRO A 24 1.98 2.17 1.79
CA PRO A 24 1.32 1.81 3.04
C PRO A 24 -0.20 1.69 2.94
N LEU A 25 -0.88 2.55 2.19
CA LEU A 25 -2.34 2.49 2.00
C LEU A 25 -2.77 1.22 1.26
N ILE A 26 -2.05 0.83 0.21
CA ILE A 26 -2.30 -0.44 -0.50
C ILE A 26 -2.15 -1.62 0.46
N TRP A 27 -1.10 -1.62 1.29
CA TRP A 27 -0.91 -2.66 2.31
C TRP A 27 -2.06 -2.67 3.33
N VAL A 28 -2.45 -1.53 3.90
CA VAL A 28 -3.56 -1.44 4.87
C VAL A 28 -4.87 -1.95 4.26
N ALA A 29 -5.15 -1.61 3.01
CA ALA A 29 -6.33 -2.10 2.30
C ALA A 29 -6.27 -3.63 2.12
N GLN A 30 -5.13 -4.17 1.70
CA GLN A 30 -4.95 -5.62 1.55
C GLN A 30 -5.09 -6.35 2.90
N PHE A 31 -4.50 -5.81 3.96
CA PHE A 31 -4.58 -6.37 5.31
C PHE A 31 -6.03 -6.38 5.82
N ALA A 32 -6.76 -5.28 5.64
CA ALA A 32 -8.16 -5.17 6.05
C ALA A 32 -9.05 -6.20 5.33
N VAL A 33 -8.86 -6.39 4.02
CA VAL A 33 -9.58 -7.41 3.25
C VAL A 33 -9.23 -8.81 3.74
N ALA A 34 -7.94 -9.12 3.91
CA ALA A 34 -7.51 -10.43 4.38
C ALA A 34 -8.09 -10.76 5.76
N TYR A 35 -8.07 -9.79 6.67
CA TYR A 35 -8.62 -9.93 8.01
C TYR A 35 -10.14 -10.13 7.97
N ALA A 36 -10.88 -9.26 7.26
CA ALA A 36 -12.34 -9.34 7.16
C ALA A 36 -12.81 -10.67 6.55
N VAL A 37 -12.15 -11.14 5.48
CA VAL A 37 -12.46 -12.42 4.86
C VAL A 37 -12.22 -13.58 5.82
N THR A 38 -11.10 -13.56 6.54
CA THR A 38 -10.76 -14.61 7.51
C THR A 38 -11.77 -14.65 8.65
N THR A 39 -12.10 -13.49 9.23
CA THR A 39 -13.11 -13.36 10.28
C THR A 39 -14.48 -13.85 9.79
N PHE A 40 -14.90 -13.44 8.59
CA PHE A 40 -16.17 -13.87 8.02
C PHE A 40 -16.18 -15.37 7.77
N ALA A 41 -15.14 -15.93 7.14
CA ALA A 41 -15.05 -17.36 6.86
C ALA A 41 -15.19 -18.22 8.13
N CYS A 42 -14.56 -17.81 9.24
CA CYS A 42 -14.71 -18.51 10.51
C CYS A 42 -16.09 -18.31 11.15
N ALA A 43 -16.75 -17.16 10.94
CA ALA A 43 -18.09 -16.90 11.47
C ALA A 43 -19.19 -17.71 10.75
N VAL A 44 -19.09 -17.91 9.43
CA VAL A 44 -20.10 -18.66 8.63
C VAL A 44 -19.73 -20.12 8.36
N LEU A 45 -18.66 -20.65 8.97
CA LEU A 45 -18.16 -22.02 8.76
C LEU A 45 -17.93 -22.33 7.27
N LEU A 46 -17.45 -21.34 6.51
CA LEU A 46 -17.09 -21.54 5.12
C LEU A 46 -15.89 -22.48 5.02
N ALA A 47 -15.81 -23.22 3.91
CA ALA A 47 -14.71 -24.12 3.67
C ALA A 47 -13.37 -23.34 3.66
N PRO A 48 -12.30 -23.83 4.32
CA PRO A 48 -11.05 -23.08 4.53
C PRO A 48 -10.42 -22.55 3.23
N TRP A 49 -10.56 -23.30 2.13
CA TRP A 49 -9.99 -22.95 0.83
C TRP A 49 -10.51 -21.63 0.24
N TRP A 50 -11.71 -21.17 0.62
CA TRP A 50 -12.24 -19.88 0.19
C TRP A 50 -11.45 -18.71 0.78
N ALA A 51 -11.09 -18.80 2.07
CA ALA A 51 -10.27 -17.79 2.72
C ALA A 51 -8.88 -17.76 2.09
N ASP A 52 -8.27 -18.92 1.86
CA ASP A 52 -6.95 -19.04 1.23
C ASP A 52 -6.93 -18.39 -0.16
N PHE A 53 -7.92 -18.71 -1.00
CA PHE A 53 -8.01 -18.15 -2.35
C PHE A 53 -8.21 -16.62 -2.32
N ALA A 54 -9.07 -16.13 -1.45
CA ALA A 54 -9.35 -14.70 -1.34
C ALA A 54 -8.13 -13.92 -0.83
N VAL A 55 -7.43 -14.41 0.19
CA VAL A 55 -6.21 -13.75 0.68
C VAL A 55 -5.09 -13.85 -0.36
N ALA A 56 -4.94 -14.98 -1.07
CA ALA A 56 -4.00 -15.10 -2.17
C ALA A 56 -4.29 -14.10 -3.31
N ALA A 57 -5.56 -13.97 -3.70
CA ALA A 57 -6.01 -12.99 -4.70
C ALA A 57 -5.74 -11.54 -4.25
N ALA A 58 -6.06 -11.20 -2.99
CA ALA A 58 -5.80 -9.87 -2.43
C ALA A 58 -4.29 -9.56 -2.37
N THR A 59 -3.48 -10.55 -1.96
CA THR A 59 -2.02 -10.41 -1.87
C THR A 59 -1.39 -10.21 -3.23
N THR A 60 -1.77 -11.02 -4.22
CA THR A 60 -1.26 -10.91 -5.60
C THR A 60 -1.67 -9.58 -6.25
N ALA A 61 -2.92 -9.14 -6.06
CA ALA A 61 -3.39 -7.86 -6.55
C ALA A 61 -2.62 -6.68 -5.92
N ALA A 62 -2.44 -6.69 -4.60
CA ALA A 62 -1.69 -5.66 -3.89
C ALA A 62 -0.22 -5.63 -4.30
N ALA A 63 0.42 -6.79 -4.43
CA ALA A 63 1.80 -6.89 -4.91
C ALA A 63 1.95 -6.34 -6.34
N ALA A 64 1.01 -6.64 -7.23
CA ALA A 64 1.00 -6.09 -8.58
C ALA A 64 0.86 -4.56 -8.57
N MET A 65 -0.06 -4.01 -7.75
CA MET A 65 -0.22 -2.56 -7.60
C MET A 65 1.04 -1.89 -7.05
N LEU A 66 1.68 -2.47 -6.04
CA LEU A 66 2.93 -1.97 -5.48
C LEU A 66 4.08 -2.02 -6.50
N ALA A 67 4.16 -3.08 -7.31
CA ALA A 67 5.13 -3.19 -8.39
C ALA A 67 4.93 -2.10 -9.45
N VAL A 68 3.68 -1.86 -9.87
CA VAL A 68 3.33 -0.76 -10.78
C VAL A 68 3.72 0.59 -10.18
N HIS A 69 3.42 0.81 -8.89
CA HIS A 69 3.78 2.04 -8.19
C HIS A 69 5.31 2.24 -8.13
N LEU A 70 6.10 1.19 -7.85
CA LEU A 70 7.57 1.26 -7.86
C LEU A 70 8.13 1.71 -9.22
N LEU A 71 7.57 1.16 -10.30
CA LEU A 71 7.99 1.44 -11.68
C LEU A 71 7.57 2.85 -12.12
N LEU A 72 6.39 3.30 -11.69
CA LEU A 72 5.79 4.55 -12.15
C LEU A 72 5.96 5.74 -11.20
N ALA A 73 6.45 5.57 -9.97
CA ALA A 73 6.57 6.64 -8.96
C ALA A 73 7.27 7.90 -9.50
N ALA A 74 8.32 7.72 -10.31
CA ALA A 74 9.05 8.83 -10.93
C ALA A 74 8.24 9.58 -12.01
N ARG A 75 7.32 8.88 -12.69
CA ARG A 75 6.42 9.43 -13.71
C ARG A 75 5.17 10.06 -13.09
N ILE A 76 4.71 9.54 -11.95
CA ILE A 76 3.51 10.03 -11.24
C ILE A 76 3.83 11.29 -10.42
N ALA A 77 5.05 11.43 -9.90
CA ALA A 77 5.48 12.61 -9.14
C ALA A 77 5.12 13.98 -9.78
N PRO A 78 5.41 14.25 -11.07
CA PRO A 78 5.01 15.53 -11.69
C PRO A 78 3.49 15.71 -11.82
N LEU A 79 2.72 14.61 -11.98
CA LEU A 79 1.24 14.67 -12.04
C LEU A 79 0.63 15.07 -10.69
N LEU A 80 1.32 14.76 -9.59
CA LEU A 80 0.92 15.12 -8.23
C LEU A 80 1.38 16.53 -7.82
N GLY A 81 1.94 17.32 -8.74
CA GLY A 81 2.42 18.67 -8.43
C GLY A 81 3.70 18.70 -7.57
N VAL A 82 4.45 17.60 -7.53
CA VAL A 82 5.77 17.57 -6.85
C VAL A 82 6.73 18.53 -7.58
N PRO A 83 7.48 19.37 -6.86
CA PRO A 83 8.40 20.32 -7.46
C PRO A 83 9.37 19.63 -8.42
N THR A 84 9.63 20.28 -9.55
CA THR A 84 10.58 19.77 -10.57
C THR A 84 12.03 19.94 -10.16
N GLU A 85 12.29 20.58 -9.01
CA GLU A 85 13.63 20.73 -8.46
C GLU A 85 14.25 19.34 -8.22
N THR A 86 15.34 19.09 -8.93
CA THR A 86 15.88 17.75 -9.16
C THR A 86 16.28 17.05 -7.86
N ALA A 87 16.84 17.80 -6.89
CA ALA A 87 17.24 17.25 -5.60
C ALA A 87 16.03 16.82 -4.74
N VAL A 88 15.04 17.72 -4.59
CA VAL A 88 13.82 17.47 -3.79
C VAL A 88 13.00 16.32 -4.40
N LYS A 89 12.80 16.33 -5.72
CA LYS A 89 12.10 15.26 -6.45
C LYS A 89 12.79 13.91 -6.26
N THR A 90 14.11 13.87 -6.38
CA THR A 90 14.87 12.61 -6.27
C THR A 90 14.80 12.03 -4.86
N GLY A 91 14.95 12.88 -3.84
CA GLY A 91 14.78 12.47 -2.44
C GLY A 91 13.39 11.91 -2.19
N LEU A 92 12.35 12.61 -2.63
CA LEU A 92 10.97 12.20 -2.42
C LEU A 92 10.61 10.89 -3.13
N VAL A 93 11.02 10.72 -4.39
CA VAL A 93 10.82 9.47 -5.13
C VAL A 93 11.56 8.30 -4.47
N ARG A 94 12.76 8.55 -3.93
CA ARG A 94 13.52 7.51 -3.21
C ARG A 94 12.80 7.10 -1.92
N THR A 95 12.30 8.06 -1.14
CA THR A 95 11.51 7.78 0.07
C THR A 95 10.22 7.04 -0.27
N ALA A 96 9.50 7.47 -1.31
CA ALA A 96 8.30 6.77 -1.76
C ALA A 96 8.59 5.34 -2.19
N ARG A 97 9.68 5.09 -2.92
CA ARG A 97 10.12 3.74 -3.27
C ARG A 97 10.45 2.89 -2.05
N LEU A 98 11.19 3.43 -1.08
CA LEU A 98 11.48 2.73 0.17
C LEU A 98 10.19 2.37 0.93
N ALA A 99 9.26 3.31 1.08
CA ALA A 99 7.96 3.06 1.69
C ALA A 99 7.17 1.97 0.95
N THR A 100 7.25 1.96 -0.38
CA THR A 100 6.60 0.95 -1.22
C THR A 100 7.27 -0.42 -1.11
N LEU A 101 8.60 -0.49 -1.00
CA LEU A 101 9.33 -1.73 -0.75
C LEU A 101 8.99 -2.31 0.64
N ILE A 102 8.91 -1.45 1.66
CA ILE A 102 8.47 -1.85 3.00
C ILE A 102 7.04 -2.40 2.95
N ALA A 103 6.14 -1.70 2.26
CA ALA A 103 4.77 -2.18 2.05
C ALA A 103 4.71 -3.51 1.30
N MET A 104 5.59 -3.73 0.32
CA MET A 104 5.69 -5.02 -0.39
C MET A 104 6.09 -6.15 0.55
N VAL A 105 7.11 -5.93 1.39
CA VAL A 105 7.50 -6.91 2.42
C VAL A 105 6.33 -7.18 3.38
N ALA A 106 5.61 -6.14 3.79
CA ALA A 106 4.46 -6.27 4.67
C ALA A 106 3.29 -7.04 4.02
N VAL A 107 3.00 -6.82 2.74
CA VAL A 107 1.99 -7.58 1.97
C VAL A 107 2.39 -9.06 1.87
N LEU A 108 3.64 -9.35 1.51
CA LEU A 108 4.14 -10.73 1.41
C LEU A 108 4.12 -11.44 2.77
N TRP A 109 4.54 -10.74 3.83
CA TRP A 109 4.46 -11.24 5.20
C TRP A 109 3.01 -11.55 5.59
N THR A 110 2.09 -10.63 5.33
CA THR A 110 0.66 -10.79 5.64
C THR A 110 0.06 -11.97 4.88
N GLY A 111 0.34 -12.10 3.58
CA GLY A 111 -0.11 -13.22 2.76
C GLY A 111 0.49 -14.57 3.16
N SER A 112 1.72 -14.57 3.67
CA SER A 112 2.36 -15.81 4.16
C SER A 112 1.73 -16.33 5.46
N SER A 113 1.05 -15.47 6.22
CA SER A 113 0.43 -15.87 7.49
C SER A 113 -0.67 -16.92 7.33
N ILE A 114 -1.30 -17.03 6.15
CA ILE A 114 -2.25 -18.10 5.80
C ILE A 114 -1.64 -19.50 6.01
N VAL A 115 -0.34 -19.65 5.73
CA VAL A 115 0.36 -20.94 5.81
C VAL A 115 0.62 -21.33 7.26
N PHE A 116 0.79 -20.36 8.16
CA PHE A 116 1.23 -20.57 9.54
C PHE A 116 0.08 -20.53 10.54
N VAL A 117 -1.00 -19.81 10.24
CA VAL A 117 -2.12 -19.62 11.17
C VAL A 117 -3.31 -20.41 10.65
N ALA A 118 -3.66 -21.49 11.34
CA ALA A 118 -4.91 -22.18 11.10
C ALA A 118 -6.07 -21.23 11.44
N ALA A 119 -6.66 -20.63 10.40
CA ALA A 119 -7.57 -19.48 10.48
C ALA A 119 -8.67 -19.60 11.54
N CYS A 120 -9.15 -20.82 11.81
CA CYS A 120 -10.31 -21.04 12.69
C CYS A 120 -10.04 -21.96 13.89
N THR A 121 -8.78 -22.20 14.28
CA THR A 121 -8.49 -23.03 15.48
C THR A 121 -8.61 -22.28 16.80
N GLN A 122 -8.69 -20.94 16.78
CA GLN A 122 -8.73 -20.11 17.99
C GLN A 122 -10.12 -19.99 18.66
N GLY A 123 -11.16 -20.59 18.06
CA GLY A 123 -12.54 -20.56 18.56
C GLY A 123 -13.13 -21.91 18.94
N ARG A 124 -12.32 -22.96 19.08
CA ARG A 124 -12.73 -24.26 19.62
C ARG A 124 -12.22 -24.45 21.03
#